data_AF-A0A517ZQ06-F1
#
_entry.id   AF-A0A517ZQ06-F1
#
_cell.length_a   1.000
_cell.length_b   1.000
_cell.length_c   1.000
_cell.angle_alpha   90.00
_cell.angle_beta   90.00
_cell.angle_gamma   90.00
#
_symmetry.space_group_name_H-M   'P 1'
#
loop_
_entity.id
_entity.type
_entity.pdbx_description
1 polymer ?
#
loop_
_entity_poly.entity_id
_entity_poly.type
_entity_poly.pdbx_seq_one_letter_code
_entity_poly.pdbx_strand_id
1 'polypeptide(L)'
;MIRNYSKRPIVRPFSRHTGVTMVEMLAAIVLATLLTVAMLGVLKSMTHGRKVLLADVTSEPWHTRLIDQLEWDLKNSRTIKPIPGGFELTGYAGRDFSDGRPLHRATTIQYVAVTTEHPPLLLRHEIHGDSLNLDNRATEVVGINVGRLVLLPADEMRSFDPDYAADLQNGVENGPLPNRVTAFLVCNGDATPLLQKTFYLR
;
A
#
# COMPACT_ATOMS: atom_id res chain seq x y z
N MET A 1 69.11 -12.41 57.67
CA MET A 1 68.53 -11.72 56.49
C MET A 1 67.04 -12.08 56.43
N ILE A 2 66.16 -11.22 56.97
CA ILE A 2 64.73 -11.52 57.17
C ILE A 2 63.91 -10.68 56.18
N ARG A 3 63.22 -11.34 55.24
CA ARG A 3 62.31 -10.68 54.28
C ARG A 3 60.91 -10.54 54.89
N ASN A 4 60.50 -9.31 55.15
CA ASN A 4 59.14 -8.95 55.55
C ASN A 4 58.19 -9.03 54.35
N TYR A 5 57.19 -9.92 54.42
CA TYR A 5 56.07 -9.95 53.48
C TYR A 5 54.93 -9.04 53.99
N SER A 6 54.80 -7.87 53.36
CA SER A 6 53.68 -6.95 53.57
C SER A 6 52.42 -7.52 52.91
N LYS A 7 51.44 -7.95 53.73
CA LYS A 7 50.11 -8.35 53.29
C LYS A 7 49.34 -7.09 52.88
N ARG A 8 49.03 -6.94 51.59
CA ARG A 8 48.09 -5.91 51.11
C ARG A 8 46.65 -6.40 51.31
N PRO A 9 45.73 -5.56 51.82
CA PRO A 9 44.32 -5.90 51.93
C PRO A 9 43.66 -5.92 50.55
N ILE A 10 42.90 -6.99 50.27
CA ILE A 10 42.04 -7.11 49.08
C ILE A 10 40.78 -6.30 49.35
N VAL A 11 40.67 -5.11 48.74
CA VAL A 11 39.44 -4.32 48.75
C VAL A 11 38.48 -4.93 47.72
N ARG A 12 37.41 -5.56 48.19
CA ARG A 12 36.30 -5.97 47.30
C ARG A 12 35.52 -4.72 46.90
N PRO A 13 35.27 -4.46 45.60
CA PRO A 13 34.38 -3.38 45.22
C PRO A 13 32.96 -3.71 45.71
N PHE A 14 32.36 -2.80 46.46
CA PHE A 14 30.96 -2.86 46.84
C PHE A 14 30.11 -2.89 45.56
N SER A 15 29.45 -4.02 45.30
CA SER A 15 28.38 -4.10 44.31
C SER A 15 27.23 -3.20 44.79
N ARG A 16 27.04 -2.05 44.14
CA ARG A 16 25.85 -1.23 44.34
C ARG A 16 24.66 -1.99 43.76
N HIS A 17 23.92 -2.67 44.62
CA HIS A 17 22.55 -3.07 44.32
C HIS A 17 21.69 -1.79 44.32
N THR A 18 21.60 -1.14 43.16
CA THR A 18 20.61 -0.09 42.89
C THR A 18 19.24 -0.78 42.87
N GLY A 19 18.52 -0.71 43.98
CA GLY A 19 17.13 -1.14 44.04
C GLY A 19 16.32 -0.25 43.10
N VAL A 20 15.71 -0.85 42.08
CA VAL A 20 14.80 -0.15 41.18
C VAL A 20 13.67 0.41 42.03
N THR A 21 13.48 1.72 41.98
CA THR A 21 12.43 2.38 42.75
C THR A 21 11.05 2.00 42.20
N MET A 22 10.02 1.98 43.04
CA MET A 22 8.65 1.66 42.61
C MET A 22 8.18 2.55 41.45
N VAL A 23 8.65 3.81 41.42
CA VAL A 23 8.37 4.78 40.35
C VAL A 23 9.02 4.37 39.03
N GLU A 24 10.27 3.91 39.05
CA GLU A 24 10.96 3.42 37.86
C GLU A 24 10.29 2.14 37.30
N MET A 25 9.83 1.24 38.17
CA MET A 25 9.06 0.07 37.72
C MET A 25 7.73 0.47 37.07
N LEU A 26 7.02 1.45 37.64
CA LEU A 26 5.78 1.94 37.06
C LEU A 26 6.01 2.62 35.70
N ALA A 27 7.06 3.44 35.59
CA ALA A 27 7.46 4.07 34.33
C ALA A 27 7.84 3.02 33.27
N ALA A 28 8.59 1.97 33.64
CA ALA A 28 8.97 0.89 32.74
C ALA A 28 7.75 0.10 32.24
N ILE A 29 6.76 -0.16 33.10
CA ILE A 29 5.52 -0.85 32.72
C ILE A 29 4.73 0.00 31.72
N VAL A 30 4.57 1.31 31.98
CA VAL A 30 3.86 2.22 31.06
C VAL A 30 4.59 2.30 29.72
N LEU A 31 5.92 2.38 29.71
CA LEU A 31 6.68 2.38 28.46
C LEU A 31 6.54 1.05 27.70
N ALA A 32 6.59 -0.08 28.41
CA ALA A 32 6.44 -1.40 27.80
C ALA A 32 5.05 -1.61 27.19
N THR A 33 3.98 -1.14 27.85
CA THR A 33 2.61 -1.25 27.31
C THR A 33 2.43 -0.38 26.08
N LEU A 34 2.93 0.86 26.09
CA LEU A 34 2.91 1.74 24.90
C LEU A 34 3.68 1.12 23.73
N LEU A 35 4.85 0.54 23.99
CA LEU A 35 5.65 -0.13 22.96
C LEU A 35 4.92 -1.35 22.38
N THR A 36 4.23 -2.13 23.22
CA THR A 36 3.45 -3.29 22.80
C THR A 36 2.27 -2.88 21.91
N VAL A 37 1.56 -1.79 22.27
CA VAL A 37 0.47 -1.25 21.44
C VAL A 37 0.99 -0.76 20.09
N ALA A 38 2.12 -0.06 20.06
CA ALA A 38 2.76 0.36 18.82
C ALA A 38 3.16 -0.85 17.95
N MET A 39 3.73 -1.89 18.56
CA MET A 39 4.12 -3.12 17.88
C MET A 39 2.91 -3.87 17.30
N LEU A 40 1.78 -3.91 18.02
CA LEU A 40 0.52 -4.47 17.53
C LEU A 40 0.01 -3.71 16.30
N GLY A 41 0.12 -2.38 16.28
CA GLY A 41 -0.21 -1.56 15.10
C GLY A 41 0.63 -1.93 13.87
N VAL A 42 1.95 -2.06 14.06
CA VAL A 42 2.88 -2.48 13.00
C VAL A 42 2.60 -3.90 12.51
N LEU A 43 2.37 -4.84 13.44
CA LEU A 43 2.05 -6.23 13.11
C LEU A 43 0.71 -6.35 12.35
N LYS A 44 -0.30 -5.56 12.73
CA LYS A 44 -1.58 -5.51 12.02
C LYS A 44 -1.41 -5.01 10.58
N SER A 45 -0.59 -3.98 10.39
CA SER A 45 -0.24 -3.47 9.05
C SER A 45 0.47 -4.54 8.20
N MET A 46 1.47 -5.24 8.76
CA MET A 46 2.21 -6.30 8.06
C MET A 46 1.39 -7.56 7.77
N THR A 47 0.52 -7.97 8.70
CA THR A 47 -0.30 -9.17 8.54
C THR A 47 -1.41 -8.98 7.50
N HIS A 48 -1.92 -7.75 7.35
CA HIS A 48 -2.83 -7.42 6.26
C HIS A 48 -2.14 -7.61 4.90
N GLY A 49 -0.91 -7.10 4.73
CA GLY A 49 -0.12 -7.30 3.50
C GLY A 49 0.21 -8.77 3.21
N ARG A 50 0.48 -9.59 4.24
CA ARG A 50 0.74 -11.04 4.07
C ARG A 50 -0.49 -11.86 3.74
N LYS A 51 -1.67 -11.51 4.26
CA LYS A 51 -2.92 -12.22 3.91
C LYS A 51 -3.24 -12.08 2.43
N VAL A 52 -2.97 -10.92 1.83
CA VAL A 52 -3.13 -10.69 0.39
C VAL A 52 -2.15 -11.58 -0.40
N LEU A 53 -0.88 -11.66 0.02
CA LEU A 53 0.13 -12.50 -0.65
C LEU A 53 -0.10 -14.02 -0.50
N LEU A 54 -0.68 -14.48 0.62
CA LEU A 54 -0.90 -15.91 0.88
C LEU A 54 -2.27 -16.41 0.38
N ALA A 55 -3.27 -15.53 0.22
CA ALA A 55 -4.56 -15.87 -0.38
C ALA A 55 -4.48 -16.11 -1.90
N ASP A 56 -3.34 -15.81 -2.52
CA ASP A 56 -3.12 -15.86 -3.97
C ASP A 56 -2.69 -17.23 -4.51
N VAL A 57 -2.51 -18.23 -3.66
CA VAL A 57 -2.08 -19.56 -4.12
C VAL A 57 -3.24 -20.51 -4.42
N THR A 58 -4.48 -20.24 -3.98
CA THR A 58 -5.49 -21.33 -3.92
C THR A 58 -6.90 -21.13 -4.48
N SER A 59 -7.38 -19.97 -4.98
CA SER A 59 -8.75 -20.01 -5.57
C SER A 59 -9.20 -18.95 -6.58
N GLU A 60 -8.52 -17.82 -6.79
CA GLU A 60 -8.87 -16.89 -7.87
C GLU A 60 -7.63 -16.25 -8.49
N PRO A 61 -7.53 -16.12 -9.82
CA PRO A 61 -6.48 -15.31 -10.44
C PRO A 61 -6.63 -13.86 -9.95
N TRP A 62 -5.57 -13.27 -9.41
CA TRP A 62 -5.55 -11.87 -8.97
C TRP A 62 -6.09 -10.90 -10.03
N HIS A 63 -5.97 -11.24 -11.32
CA HIS A 63 -6.57 -10.51 -12.45
C HIS A 63 -8.09 -10.31 -12.30
N THR A 64 -8.82 -11.34 -11.87
CA THR A 64 -10.29 -11.26 -11.71
C THR A 64 -10.64 -10.26 -10.60
N ARG A 65 -9.96 -10.37 -9.45
CA ARG A 65 -10.15 -9.43 -8.33
C ARG A 65 -9.82 -7.99 -8.74
N LEU A 66 -8.73 -7.80 -9.49
CA LEU A 66 -8.37 -6.50 -10.01
C LEU A 66 -9.42 -5.95 -10.98
N ILE A 67 -9.98 -6.78 -11.88
CA ILE A 67 -11.05 -6.36 -12.79
C ILE A 67 -12.27 -5.90 -12.00
N ASP A 68 -12.73 -6.68 -11.04
CA ASP A 68 -13.92 -6.34 -10.22
C ASP A 68 -13.68 -5.06 -9.42
N GLN A 69 -12.46 -4.89 -8.91
CA GLN A 69 -12.07 -3.71 -8.17
C GLN A 69 -12.00 -2.47 -9.05
N LEU A 70 -11.37 -2.56 -10.21
CA LEU A 70 -11.34 -1.48 -11.21
C LEU A 70 -12.75 -1.13 -11.68
N GLU A 71 -13.60 -2.12 -11.93
CA GLU A 71 -14.98 -1.90 -12.35
C GLU A 71 -15.74 -1.08 -11.31
N TRP A 72 -15.63 -1.45 -10.04
CA TRP A 72 -16.29 -0.72 -8.96
C TRP A 72 -15.69 0.69 -8.78
N ASP A 73 -14.35 0.81 -8.77
CA ASP A 73 -13.68 2.10 -8.60
C ASP A 73 -14.06 3.06 -9.74
N LEU A 74 -14.04 2.59 -11.00
CA LEU A 74 -14.36 3.41 -12.17
C LEU A 74 -15.83 3.80 -12.20
N LYS A 75 -16.76 2.89 -11.86
CA LYS A 75 -18.21 3.19 -11.82
C LYS A 75 -18.58 4.21 -10.74
N ASN A 76 -17.85 4.24 -9.63
CA ASN A 76 -18.13 5.13 -8.51
C ASN A 76 -17.26 6.40 -8.50
N SER A 77 -16.33 6.52 -9.44
CA SER A 77 -15.50 7.71 -9.60
C SER A 77 -16.15 8.72 -10.55
N ARG A 78 -15.79 10.00 -10.41
CA ARG A 78 -16.29 11.08 -11.26
C ARG A 78 -15.23 11.60 -12.22
N THR A 79 -13.99 11.66 -11.76
CA THR A 79 -12.88 12.18 -12.54
C THR A 79 -11.73 11.19 -12.57
N ILE A 80 -10.94 11.29 -13.63
CA ILE A 80 -9.70 10.56 -13.81
C ILE A 80 -8.57 11.56 -14.11
N LYS A 81 -7.40 11.29 -13.56
CA LYS A 81 -6.18 12.06 -13.76
C LYS A 81 -5.00 11.11 -13.95
N PRO A 82 -4.29 11.14 -15.10
CA PRO A 82 -3.03 10.43 -15.24
C PRO A 82 -2.01 10.95 -14.24
N ILE A 83 -1.22 10.03 -13.66
CA ILE A 83 -0.08 10.36 -12.80
C ILE A 83 1.12 9.52 -13.24
N PRO A 84 2.36 9.91 -12.87
CA PRO A 84 3.53 9.10 -13.17
C PRO A 84 3.36 7.66 -12.65
N GLY A 85 3.42 6.68 -13.55
CA GLY A 85 3.28 5.26 -13.21
C GLY A 85 1.84 4.74 -13.08
N GLY A 86 0.82 5.55 -13.34
CA GLY A 86 -0.57 5.09 -13.40
C GLY A 86 -1.61 6.21 -13.47
N PHE A 87 -2.64 6.15 -12.63
CA PHE A 87 -3.72 7.15 -12.64
C PHE A 87 -4.34 7.33 -11.25
N GLU A 88 -4.98 8.48 -11.07
CA GLU A 88 -5.78 8.86 -9.93
C GLU A 88 -7.26 8.94 -10.34
N LEU A 89 -8.13 8.40 -9.50
CA LEU A 89 -9.57 8.50 -9.59
C LEU A 89 -10.10 9.27 -8.39
N THR A 90 -11.04 10.16 -8.61
CA THR A 90 -11.70 10.90 -7.52
C THR A 90 -13.21 10.76 -7.64
N GLY A 91 -13.87 10.37 -6.55
CA GLY A 91 -15.32 10.26 -6.48
C GLY A 91 -15.80 9.59 -5.20
N TYR A 92 -16.79 8.70 -5.30
CA TYR A 92 -17.46 8.07 -4.15
C TYR A 92 -17.12 6.58 -4.06
N ALA A 93 -15.87 6.25 -4.37
CA ALA A 93 -15.34 4.90 -4.37
C ALA A 93 -14.60 4.57 -3.05
N GLY A 94 -15.09 5.07 -1.91
CA GLY A 94 -14.53 4.69 -0.59
C GLY A 94 -14.98 3.31 -0.13
N ARG A 95 -14.05 2.52 0.42
CA ARG A 95 -14.28 1.23 1.07
C ARG A 95 -13.92 1.28 2.55
N ASP A 96 -14.53 0.43 3.35
CA ASP A 96 -14.13 0.23 4.73
C ASP A 96 -12.80 -0.53 4.77
N PHE A 97 -11.78 0.05 5.41
CA PHE A 97 -10.44 -0.56 5.48
C PHE A 97 -10.40 -1.85 6.31
N SER A 98 -11.43 -2.12 7.12
CA SER A 98 -11.49 -3.30 7.98
C SER A 98 -12.07 -4.53 7.28
N ASP A 99 -13.12 -4.36 6.48
CA ASP A 99 -13.86 -5.46 5.84
C ASP A 99 -14.00 -5.34 4.31
N GLY A 100 -13.49 -4.26 3.72
CA GLY A 100 -13.50 -4.01 2.28
C GLY A 100 -14.86 -3.60 1.70
N ARG A 101 -15.88 -3.38 2.54
CA ARG A 101 -17.23 -3.06 2.06
C ARG A 101 -17.31 -1.66 1.45
N PRO A 102 -18.08 -1.45 0.36
CA PRO A 102 -18.38 -0.13 -0.17
C PRO A 102 -19.01 0.80 0.87
N LEU A 103 -18.44 1.99 1.07
CA LEU A 103 -18.94 3.04 1.97
C LEU A 103 -19.49 4.27 1.24
N HIS A 104 -19.33 4.34 -0.09
CA HIS A 104 -19.74 5.49 -0.93
C HIS A 104 -19.25 6.85 -0.41
N ARG A 105 -18.05 6.90 0.19
CA ARG A 105 -17.44 8.12 0.73
C ARG A 105 -16.58 8.84 -0.31
N ALA A 106 -16.48 10.16 -0.19
CA ALA A 106 -15.57 10.95 -1.01
C ALA A 106 -14.13 10.46 -0.82
N THR A 107 -13.53 9.97 -1.90
CA THR A 107 -12.29 9.21 -1.88
C THR A 107 -11.47 9.52 -3.10
N THR A 108 -10.15 9.62 -2.90
CA THR A 108 -9.14 9.62 -3.94
C THR A 108 -8.47 8.26 -3.97
N ILE A 109 -8.42 7.65 -5.15
CA ILE A 109 -7.80 6.34 -5.37
C ILE A 109 -6.67 6.52 -6.36
N GLN A 110 -5.48 6.03 -6.05
CA GLN A 110 -4.35 6.04 -6.96
C GLN A 110 -3.95 4.62 -7.28
N TYR A 111 -3.90 4.30 -8.57
CA TYR A 111 -3.26 3.09 -9.05
C TYR A 111 -1.87 3.44 -9.57
N VAL A 112 -0.84 2.82 -9.00
CA VAL A 112 0.56 3.11 -9.34
C VAL A 112 1.34 1.82 -9.47
N ALA A 113 2.01 1.64 -10.61
CA ALA A 113 3.01 0.59 -10.77
C ALA A 113 4.34 1.03 -10.14
N VAL A 114 4.85 0.23 -9.20
CA VAL A 114 6.10 0.49 -8.49
C VAL A 114 7.13 -0.55 -8.90
N THR A 115 8.25 -0.07 -9.45
CA THR A 115 9.42 -0.89 -9.74
C THR A 115 10.17 -1.19 -8.43
N THR A 116 9.98 -2.39 -7.90
CA THR A 116 10.75 -2.93 -6.76
C THR A 116 11.90 -3.82 -7.29
N GLU A 117 12.74 -4.37 -6.40
CA GLU A 117 13.86 -5.28 -6.73
C GLU A 117 13.44 -6.65 -7.34
N HIS A 118 12.24 -6.73 -7.93
CA HIS A 118 11.56 -7.88 -8.57
C HIS A 118 10.65 -8.72 -7.64
N PRO A 119 9.39 -9.00 -8.05
CA PRO A 119 8.67 -8.54 -9.25
C PRO A 119 8.02 -7.14 -9.07
N PRO A 120 7.83 -6.36 -10.16
CA PRO A 120 7.14 -5.06 -10.07
C PRO A 120 5.71 -5.23 -9.58
N LEU A 121 5.23 -4.29 -8.77
CA LEU A 121 3.94 -4.38 -8.10
C LEU A 121 2.99 -3.28 -8.56
N LEU A 122 1.72 -3.62 -8.76
CA LEU A 122 0.66 -2.63 -8.89
C LEU A 122 0.05 -2.39 -7.51
N LEU A 123 0.13 -1.13 -7.07
CA LEU A 123 -0.45 -0.69 -5.82
C LEU A 123 -1.75 0.08 -6.07
N ARG A 124 -2.71 -0.08 -5.16
CA ARG A 124 -3.87 0.79 -5.02
C ARG A 124 -3.76 1.53 -3.69
N HIS A 125 -3.64 2.84 -3.77
CA HIS A 125 -3.74 3.73 -2.62
C HIS A 125 -5.13 4.31 -2.54
N GLU A 126 -5.75 4.28 -1.37
CA GLU A 126 -7.07 4.84 -1.11
C GLU A 126 -6.95 5.89 0.00
N ILE A 127 -7.52 7.07 -0.22
CA ILE A 127 -7.52 8.18 0.75
C ILE A 127 -8.95 8.72 0.89
N HIS A 128 -9.54 8.60 2.07
CA HIS A 128 -10.86 9.18 2.38
C HIS A 128 -10.72 10.68 2.64
N GLY A 129 -11.35 11.50 1.80
CA GLY A 129 -11.30 12.96 1.91
C GLY A 129 -12.06 13.51 3.12
N ASP A 130 -13.13 12.82 3.53
CA ASP A 130 -14.05 13.30 4.57
C ASP A 130 -13.75 12.74 5.97
N SER A 131 -12.71 11.91 6.11
CA SER A 131 -12.37 11.27 7.38
C SER A 131 -11.39 12.12 8.18
N LEU A 132 -11.79 12.52 9.39
CA LEU A 132 -10.92 13.17 10.38
C LEU A 132 -10.02 12.18 11.13
N ASN A 133 -10.12 10.89 10.83
CA ASN A 133 -9.28 9.87 11.48
C ASN A 133 -7.85 9.92 10.91
N LEU A 134 -6.87 9.71 11.78
CA LEU A 134 -5.46 9.55 11.39
C LEU A 134 -5.25 8.38 10.40
N ASP A 135 -6.14 7.39 10.45
CA ASP A 135 -6.17 6.22 9.57
C ASP A 135 -7.16 6.42 8.41
N ASN A 136 -7.01 7.51 7.66
CA ASN A 136 -7.83 7.80 6.47
C ASN A 136 -7.23 7.28 5.15
N ARG A 137 -6.14 6.50 5.24
CA ARG A 137 -5.41 5.98 4.09
C ARG A 137 -5.19 4.48 4.16
N ALA A 138 -5.29 3.81 3.02
CA ALA A 138 -4.96 2.41 2.86
C ALA A 138 -4.11 2.19 1.61
N THR A 139 -3.24 1.18 1.64
CA THR A 139 -2.44 0.74 0.51
C THR A 139 -2.60 -0.76 0.36
N GLU A 140 -2.94 -1.20 -0.85
CA GLU A 140 -3.14 -2.60 -1.19
C GLU A 140 -2.27 -2.98 -2.40
N VAL A 141 -1.72 -4.19 -2.39
CA VAL A 141 -1.07 -4.79 -3.56
C VAL A 141 -2.16 -5.49 -4.37
N VAL A 142 -2.39 -5.03 -5.60
CA VAL A 142 -3.52 -5.49 -6.44
C VAL A 142 -3.06 -6.22 -7.70
N GLY A 143 -1.75 -6.23 -7.96
CA GLY A 143 -1.16 -6.98 -9.07
C GLY A 143 0.32 -7.21 -8.86
N ILE A 144 0.80 -8.33 -9.40
CA ILE A 144 2.20 -8.76 -9.34
C ILE A 144 2.70 -8.86 -10.79
N ASN A 145 3.96 -8.50 -10.99
CA ASN A 145 4.60 -8.43 -12.31
C ASN A 145 3.93 -7.42 -13.27
N VAL A 146 3.34 -6.36 -12.72
CA VAL A 146 2.70 -5.29 -13.51
C VAL A 146 3.66 -4.10 -13.55
N GLY A 147 4.20 -3.81 -14.73
CA GLY A 147 5.11 -2.67 -14.94
C GLY A 147 4.36 -1.37 -15.23
N ARG A 148 3.16 -1.46 -15.81
CA ARG A 148 2.33 -0.30 -16.13
C ARG A 148 0.86 -0.68 -16.15
N LEU A 149 0.01 0.24 -15.68
CA LEU A 149 -1.43 0.21 -15.87
C LEU A 149 -1.85 1.51 -16.57
N VAL A 150 -2.59 1.37 -17.67
CA VAL A 150 -3.03 2.50 -18.50
C VAL A 150 -4.54 2.43 -18.71
N LEU A 151 -5.21 3.56 -18.58
CA LEU A 151 -6.63 3.71 -18.92
C LEU A 151 -6.75 4.63 -20.12
N LEU A 152 -7.43 4.16 -21.17
CA LEU A 152 -7.71 4.94 -22.37
C LEU A 152 -9.21 5.01 -22.62
N PRO A 153 -9.76 6.15 -23.09
CA PRO A 153 -11.11 6.20 -23.61
C PRO A 153 -11.26 5.16 -24.74
N ALA A 154 -12.36 4.39 -24.72
CA ALA A 154 -12.54 3.31 -25.71
C ALA A 154 -12.61 3.83 -27.16
N ASP A 155 -13.00 5.10 -27.35
CA ASP A 155 -13.15 5.73 -28.67
C ASP A 155 -11.80 6.20 -29.27
N GLU A 156 -10.76 6.32 -28.44
CA GLU A 156 -9.40 6.68 -28.85
C GLU A 156 -8.55 5.45 -29.22
N MET A 157 -9.14 4.25 -29.10
CA MET A 157 -8.46 2.98 -29.33
C MET A 157 -8.34 2.67 -30.82
N ARG A 158 -7.42 3.34 -31.53
CA ARG A 158 -7.11 3.05 -32.95
C ARG A 158 -5.97 2.03 -33.12
N SER A 159 -5.07 1.94 -32.16
CA SER A 159 -4.06 0.90 -32.01
C SER A 159 -3.38 1.12 -30.66
N PHE A 160 -3.33 0.11 -29.78
CA PHE A 160 -2.54 0.22 -28.55
C PHE A 160 -1.06 0.25 -28.95
N ASP A 161 -0.45 1.42 -28.86
CA ASP A 161 0.99 1.60 -28.99
C ASP A 161 1.58 1.79 -27.58
N PRO A 162 2.40 0.86 -27.08
CA PRO A 162 2.99 0.94 -25.74
C PRO A 162 3.87 2.19 -25.55
N ASP A 163 4.42 2.75 -26.63
CA ASP A 163 5.19 3.98 -26.61
C ASP A 163 4.28 5.21 -26.53
N TYR A 164 3.14 5.21 -27.25
CA TYR A 164 2.11 6.25 -27.14
C TYR A 164 1.49 6.31 -25.72
N ALA A 165 1.37 5.16 -25.06
CA ALA A 165 0.90 5.07 -23.68
C ALA A 165 1.88 5.68 -22.66
N ALA A 166 3.16 5.83 -23.00
CA ALA A 166 4.12 6.58 -22.18
C ALA A 166 3.88 8.09 -22.29
N ASP A 167 3.55 8.57 -23.50
CA ASP A 167 3.27 9.98 -23.77
C ASP A 167 1.91 10.45 -23.22
N LEU A 168 0.94 9.54 -23.13
CA LEU A 168 -0.38 9.77 -22.52
C LEU A 168 -0.34 10.06 -21.01
N GLN A 169 0.81 9.90 -20.35
CA GLN A 169 1.02 10.43 -18.99
C GLN A 169 0.76 11.95 -18.92
N ASN A 170 0.76 12.65 -20.06
CA ASN A 170 0.45 14.06 -20.18
C ASN A 170 -0.91 14.36 -20.85
N GLY A 171 -1.67 13.34 -21.29
CA GLY A 171 -2.71 13.50 -22.32
C GLY A 171 -4.17 13.56 -21.85
N VAL A 172 -4.53 12.98 -20.71
CA VAL A 172 -5.89 13.13 -20.17
C VAL A 172 -5.89 14.31 -19.20
N GLU A 173 -6.28 15.48 -19.69
CA GLU A 173 -6.60 16.63 -18.84
C GLU A 173 -7.56 16.18 -17.74
N ASN A 174 -7.35 16.64 -16.49
CA ASN A 174 -8.22 16.36 -15.35
C ASN A 174 -9.69 16.45 -15.77
N GLY A 175 -10.32 15.29 -16.00
CA GLY A 175 -11.47 15.23 -16.87
C GLY A 175 -12.55 14.32 -16.30
N PRO A 176 -13.81 14.52 -16.71
CA PRO A 176 -14.86 13.58 -16.39
C PRO A 176 -14.48 12.19 -16.95
N LEU A 177 -14.79 11.14 -16.19
CA LEU A 177 -14.65 9.77 -16.69
C LEU A 177 -15.50 9.59 -17.96
N PRO A 178 -14.92 9.08 -19.06
CA PRO A 178 -15.68 8.80 -20.28
C PRO A 178 -16.62 7.60 -20.04
N ASN A 179 -17.67 7.46 -20.85
CA ASN A 179 -18.65 6.39 -20.67
C ASN A 179 -18.04 4.98 -20.86
N ARG A 180 -16.95 4.88 -21.61
CA ARG A 180 -16.23 3.63 -21.89
C ARG A 180 -14.73 3.85 -21.74
N VAL A 181 -14.10 2.99 -20.96
CA VAL A 181 -12.65 3.02 -20.71
C VAL A 181 -12.09 1.63 -20.96
N THR A 182 -10.95 1.53 -21.62
CA THR A 182 -10.18 0.28 -21.72
C THR A 182 -8.95 0.36 -20.84
N ALA A 183 -8.81 -0.60 -19.92
CA ALA A 183 -7.61 -0.79 -19.14
C ALA A 183 -6.65 -1.75 -19.82
N PHE A 184 -5.38 -1.38 -19.82
CA PHE A 184 -4.25 -2.17 -20.30
C PHE A 184 -3.26 -2.35 -19.17
N LEU A 185 -2.97 -3.61 -18.82
CA LEU A 185 -1.87 -3.97 -17.94
C LEU A 185 -0.72 -4.48 -18.79
N VAL A 186 0.47 -3.93 -18.56
CA VAL A 186 1.67 -4.28 -19.30
C VAL A 186 2.73 -4.78 -18.33
N CYS A 187 3.32 -5.93 -18.62
CA CYS A 187 4.49 -6.45 -17.91
C CYS A 187 5.72 -5.66 -18.34
N ASN A 188 6.69 -5.52 -17.43
CA ASN A 188 7.91 -4.78 -17.76
C ASN A 188 8.70 -5.52 -18.86
N GLY A 189 8.86 -4.90 -20.03
CA GLY A 189 9.58 -5.47 -21.17
C GLY A 189 8.73 -6.22 -22.21
N ASP A 190 7.42 -6.39 -21.98
CA ASP A 190 6.53 -7.05 -22.94
C ASP A 190 5.75 -6.03 -23.79
N ALA A 191 5.71 -6.25 -25.09
CA ALA A 191 4.90 -5.43 -26.02
C ALA A 191 3.40 -5.79 -25.97
N THR A 192 3.08 -7.00 -25.51
CA THR A 192 1.70 -7.48 -25.40
C THR A 192 1.13 -7.19 -24.01
N PRO A 193 -0.09 -6.64 -23.90
CA PRO A 193 -0.71 -6.43 -22.61
C PRO A 193 -1.01 -7.78 -21.95
N LEU A 194 -0.65 -7.90 -20.67
CA LEU A 194 -1.02 -9.02 -19.80
C LEU A 194 -2.54 -9.12 -19.65
N LEU A 195 -3.20 -7.97 -19.58
CA LEU A 195 -4.65 -7.87 -19.49
C LEU A 195 -5.14 -6.66 -20.28
N GLN A 196 -6.18 -6.88 -21.08
CA GLN A 196 -6.93 -5.84 -21.76
C GLN A 196 -8.42 -6.01 -21.45
N LYS A 197 -9.03 -5.01 -20.82
CA LYS A 197 -10.45 -5.04 -20.43
C LYS A 197 -11.12 -3.71 -20.66
N THR A 198 -12.24 -3.73 -21.38
CA THR A 198 -13.11 -2.56 -21.54
C THR A 198 -14.21 -2.57 -20.48
N PHE A 199 -14.39 -1.42 -19.83
CA PHE A 199 -15.41 -1.13 -18.84
C PHE A 199 -16.47 -0.19 -19.41
N TYR A 200 -17.72 -0.43 -19.04
CA TYR A 200 -18.87 0.40 -19.38
C TYR A 200 -19.36 1.06 -18.10
N LEU A 201 -19.25 2.39 -18.04
CA LEU A 201 -19.50 3.17 -16.82
C LEU A 201 -20.92 3.75 -16.76
N ARG A 202 -21.62 3.81 -17.90
CA ARG A 202 -23.00 4.29 -18.05
C ARG A 202 -23.73 3.53 -19.15
#